data_AF-A0A3E0VRK8-F1
#
_entry.id   AF-A0A3E0VRK8-F1
#
_cell.length_a   1.000
_cell.length_b   1.000
_cell.length_c   1.000
_cell.angle_alpha   90.00
_cell.angle_beta   90.00
_cell.angle_gamma   90.00
#
_symmetry.space_group_name_H-M   'P 1'
#
loop_
_entity.id
_entity.type
_entity.pdbx_description
1 polymer ?
#
loop_
_entity_poly.entity_id
_entity_poly.type
_entity_poly.pdbx_seq_one_letter_code
_entity_poly.pdbx_strand_id
1 'polypeptide(L)'
;MNDDSVGLLLLRVVIGALLAGHGVQKVSRQLGGRGLDGGAAEFAADGFRGGRLTALAAGVSQLGSGLFLAFGALTPVAAMVKSLMVV
;
A
#
# COMPACT_ATOMS: atom_id res chain seq x y z
N MET A 1 -12.77 -7.54 -25.50
CA MET A 1 -12.07 -7.44 -24.20
C MET A 1 -11.70 -5.97 -24.07
N ASN A 2 -12.28 -5.23 -23.12
CA ASN A 2 -12.13 -3.76 -23.10
C ASN A 2 -10.73 -3.40 -22.60
N ASP A 3 -9.90 -2.83 -23.48
CA ASP A 3 -8.51 -2.43 -23.17
C ASP A 3 -8.43 -1.47 -21.97
N ASP A 4 -9.46 -0.62 -21.78
CA ASP A 4 -9.59 0.30 -20.65
C ASP A 4 -9.63 -0.40 -19.28
N SER A 5 -10.24 -1.60 -19.23
CA SER A 5 -10.37 -2.37 -17.99
C SER A 5 -9.06 -3.05 -17.60
N VAL A 6 -8.27 -3.46 -18.61
CA VAL A 6 -6.96 -4.06 -18.41
C VAL A 6 -5.95 -3.01 -17.93
N GLY A 7 -6.01 -1.79 -18.49
CA GLY A 7 -5.16 -0.68 -18.06
C GLY A 7 -5.35 -0.30 -16.59
N LEU A 8 -6.61 -0.20 -16.14
CA LEU A 8 -6.92 0.07 -14.73
C LEU A 8 -6.49 -1.07 -13.79
N LEU A 9 -6.61 -2.32 -14.24
CA LEU A 9 -6.18 -3.49 -13.46
C LEU A 9 -4.66 -3.53 -13.31
N LEU A 10 -3.92 -3.24 -14.38
CA LEU A 10 -2.46 -3.11 -14.34
C LEU A 10 -2.02 -1.98 -13.41
N LEU A 11 -2.62 -0.79 -13.54
CA LEU A 11 -2.29 0.37 -12.71
C LEU A 11 -2.46 0.04 -11.22
N ARG A 12 -3.59 -0.60 -10.88
CA ARG A 12 -3.86 -1.09 -9.52
C ARG A 12 -2.78 -2.02 -9.00
N VAL A 13 -2.44 -3.06 -9.78
CA VAL A 13 -1.49 -4.09 -9.33
C VAL A 13 -0.11 -3.47 -9.13
N VAL A 14 0.31 -2.60 -10.05
CA VAL A 14 1.59 -1.88 -9.96
C VAL A 14 1.62 -0.98 -8.74
N ILE A 15 0.62 -0.11 -8.54
CA ILE A 15 0.57 0.79 -7.37
C ILE A 15 0.54 -0.01 -6.07
N GLY A 16 -0.25 -1.09 -6.02
CA GLY A 16 -0.39 -1.93 -4.83
C GLY A 16 0.91 -2.66 -4.49
N ALA A 17 1.60 -3.19 -5.50
CA ALA A 17 2.90 -3.84 -5.33
C ALA A 17 3.98 -2.84 -4.88
N LEU A 18 3.98 -1.61 -5.42
CA LEU A 18 4.91 -0.56 -5.00
C LEU A 18 4.68 -0.12 -3.54
N LEU A 19 3.41 0.03 -3.13
CA LEU A 19 3.06 0.33 -1.74
C LEU A 19 3.48 -0.79 -0.79
N ALA A 20 3.20 -2.04 -1.17
CA ALA A 20 3.60 -3.20 -0.39
C ALA A 20 5.13 -3.28 -0.27
N GLY A 21 5.86 -3.06 -1.38
CA GLY A 21 7.31 -3.00 -1.39
C GLY A 21 7.86 -1.92 -0.44
N HIS A 22 7.29 -0.71 -0.47
CA HIS A 22 7.66 0.37 0.46
C HIS A 22 7.41 0.00 1.92
N GLY A 23 6.26 -0.61 2.21
CA GLY A 23 5.96 -1.07 3.56
C GLY A 23 6.92 -2.16 4.04
N VAL A 24 7.32 -3.10 3.16
CA VAL A 24 8.38 -4.09 3.47
C VAL A 24 9.68 -3.36 3.81
N GLN A 25 10.09 -2.35 3.02
CA GLN A 25 11.33 -1.61 3.24
C GLN A 25 11.33 -0.81 4.56
N LYS A 26 10.16 -0.33 5.01
CA LYS A 26 10.02 0.38 6.29
C LYS A 26 10.08 -0.55 7.50
N VAL A 27 9.55 -1.77 7.41
CA VAL A 27 9.52 -2.72 8.54
C VAL A 27 10.74 -3.66 8.55
N SER A 28 11.24 -4.02 7.38
CA SER A 28 12.28 -5.01 7.17
C SER A 28 13.51 -4.42 6.46
N ARG A 29 14.61 -5.16 6.46
CA ARG A 29 15.81 -4.85 5.65
C ARG A 29 15.76 -5.44 4.24
N GLN A 30 14.69 -6.16 3.93
CA GLN A 30 14.45 -6.72 2.60
C GLN A 30 14.18 -5.61 1.58
N LEU A 31 14.40 -5.89 0.29
CA LEU A 31 14.23 -4.94 -0.82
C LEU A 31 15.08 -3.66 -0.69
N GLY A 32 16.21 -3.70 0.02
CA GLY A 32 17.05 -2.51 0.26
C GLY A 32 16.56 -1.60 1.39
N GLY A 33 15.59 -2.08 2.18
CA GLY A 33 15.06 -1.36 3.33
C GLY A 33 16.08 -1.17 4.46
N ARG A 34 15.87 -0.13 5.27
CA ARG A 34 16.71 0.17 6.44
C ARG A 34 16.13 -0.42 7.74
N GLY A 35 15.01 -1.16 7.62
CA GLY A 35 14.26 -1.71 8.74
C GLY A 35 13.60 -0.63 9.60
N LEU A 36 13.01 -1.07 10.71
CA LEU A 36 12.29 -0.18 11.64
C LEU A 36 13.13 0.96 12.19
N ASP A 37 14.43 0.77 12.37
CA ASP A 37 15.33 1.84 12.85
C ASP A 37 15.53 2.93 11.79
N GLY A 38 15.68 2.53 10.53
CA GLY A 38 15.77 3.50 9.43
C GLY A 38 14.46 4.23 9.19
N GLY A 39 13.33 3.53 9.25
CA GLY A 39 12.01 4.15 9.17
C GLY A 39 11.75 5.10 10.35
N ALA A 40 12.19 4.74 11.56
CA ALA A 40 12.07 5.62 12.73
C ALA A 40 12.92 6.88 12.59
N ALA A 41 14.13 6.77 12.03
CA ALA A 41 14.99 7.92 11.75
C ALA A 41 14.42 8.82 10.65
N GLU A 42 13.82 8.23 9.61
CA GLU A 42 13.11 8.95 8.54
C GLU A 42 11.94 9.76 9.12
N PHE A 43 11.06 9.11 9.90
CA PHE A 43 9.95 9.81 10.55
C PHE A 43 10.40 10.83 11.60
N ALA A 44 11.51 10.59 12.28
CA ALA A 44 12.09 11.58 13.20
C ALA A 44 12.62 12.82 12.46
N ALA A 45 13.19 12.64 11.26
CA ALA A 45 13.60 13.75 10.40
C ALA A 45 12.38 14.55 9.89
N ASP A 46 11.26 13.88 9.66
CA ASP A 46 9.96 14.50 9.33
C ASP A 46 9.27 15.15 10.55
N GLY A 47 9.85 15.05 11.75
CA GLY A 47 9.36 15.68 12.98
C GLY A 47 8.42 14.81 13.83
N PHE A 48 8.20 13.54 13.47
CA PHE A 48 7.40 12.62 14.30
C PHE A 48 8.18 12.12 15.52
N ARG A 49 7.52 12.13 16.68
CA ARG A 49 8.12 11.71 17.96
C ARG A 49 7.90 10.24 18.33
N GLY A 50 7.13 9.49 17.54
CA GLY A 50 6.75 8.11 17.87
C GLY A 50 7.76 7.02 17.46
N GLY A 51 8.89 7.40 16.86
CA GLY A 51 10.03 6.51 16.61
C GLY A 51 9.65 5.20 15.91
N ARG A 52 10.07 4.06 16.48
CA ARG A 52 9.84 2.72 15.91
C ARG A 52 8.35 2.35 15.81
N LEU A 53 7.50 2.86 16.70
CA LEU A 53 6.06 2.59 16.65
C LEU A 53 5.40 3.28 15.46
N THR A 54 5.76 4.54 15.19
CA THR A 54 5.31 5.25 13.98
C THR A 54 5.81 4.55 12.71
N ALA A 55 7.07 4.11 12.71
CA ALA A 55 7.65 3.38 11.59
C ALA A 55 6.93 2.04 11.33
N LEU A 56 6.62 1.29 12.38
CA LEU A 56 5.87 0.04 12.30
C LEU A 56 4.44 0.29 11.80
N ALA A 57 3.73 1.26 12.39
CA ALA A 57 2.37 1.59 12.01
C ALA A 57 2.28 2.02 10.53
N ALA A 58 3.21 2.88 10.07
CA ALA A 58 3.30 3.28 8.68
C ALA A 58 3.64 2.11 7.76
N GLY A 59 4.65 1.31 8.10
CA GLY A 59 5.06 0.17 7.27
C GLY A 59 3.98 -0.92 7.17
N VAL A 60 3.31 -1.27 8.28
CA VAL A 60 2.21 -2.25 8.29
C VAL A 60 0.98 -1.73 7.55
N SER A 61 0.63 -0.45 7.71
CA SER A 61 -0.49 0.15 6.97
C SER A 61 -0.21 0.23 5.47
N GLN A 62 1.02 0.56 5.05
CA GLN A 62 1.43 0.53 3.64
C GLN A 62 1.44 -0.89 3.07
N LEU A 63 1.93 -1.87 3.83
CA LEU A 63 1.87 -3.29 3.46
C LEU A 63 0.42 -3.75 3.26
N GLY A 64 -0.42 -3.54 4.28
CA GLY A 64 -1.80 -3.99 4.27
C GLY A 64 -2.62 -3.34 3.16
N SER A 65 -2.51 -2.02 3.00
CA SER A 65 -3.21 -1.28 1.95
C SER A 65 -2.69 -1.62 0.54
N GLY A 66 -1.38 -1.78 0.36
CA GLY A 66 -0.78 -2.20 -0.92
C GLY A 66 -1.25 -3.59 -1.35
N LEU A 67 -1.30 -4.54 -0.41
CA LEU A 67 -1.82 -5.88 -0.66
C LEU A 67 -3.32 -5.83 -1.00
N PHE A 68 -4.12 -5.09 -0.22
CA PHE A 68 -5.56 -4.91 -0.50
C PHE A 68 -5.83 -4.28 -1.87
N LEU A 69 -4.99 -3.31 -2.28
CA LEU A 69 -5.08 -2.66 -3.58
C LEU A 69 -4.70 -3.66 -4.69
N ALA A 70 -3.57 -4.35 -4.56
CA ALA A 70 -3.08 -5.30 -5.57
C ALA A 70 -4.06 -6.46 -5.79
N PHE A 71 -4.54 -7.09 -4.71
CA PHE A 71 -5.56 -8.14 -4.78
C PHE A 71 -6.96 -7.59 -5.04
N GLY A 72 -7.15 -6.27 -4.91
CA GLY A 72 -8.40 -5.57 -5.09
C GLY A 72 -9.57 -6.32 -4.49
N ALA A 73 -9.45 -6.64 -3.21
CA ALA A 73 -10.62 -7.02 -2.43
C ALA A 73 -11.73 -5.93 -2.50
N LEU A 74 -11.38 -4.70 -2.95
CA LEU A 74 -12.30 -3.61 -3.27
C LEU A 74 -12.90 -3.63 -4.70
N THR A 75 -12.40 -4.42 -5.66
CA THR A 75 -13.01 -4.50 -7.01
C THR A 75 -14.43 -5.07 -7.03
N PRO A 76 -14.78 -6.17 -6.32
CA PRO A 76 -16.16 -6.63 -6.28
C PRO A 76 -17.07 -5.63 -5.55
N VAL A 77 -16.55 -4.92 -4.53
CA VAL A 77 -17.31 -3.88 -3.81
C VAL A 77 -17.58 -2.66 -4.70
N ALA A 78 -16.59 -2.19 -5.46
CA ALA A 78 -16.76 -1.12 -6.42
C ALA A 78 -17.71 -1.49 -7.57
N ALA A 79 -17.70 -2.76 -8.01
CA ALA A 79 -18.67 -3.27 -8.99
C ALA A 79 -20.09 -3.34 -8.42
N MET A 80 -20.26 -3.80 -7.17
CA MET A 80 -21.55 -3.82 -6.45
C MET A 80 -22.12 -2.41 -6.27
N VAL A 81 -21.29 -1.44 -5.84
CA VAL A 81 -21.73 -0.05 -5.67
C VAL A 81 -22.14 0.57 -7.01
N LYS A 82 -21.39 0.35 -8.09
CA LYS A 82 -21.82 0.79 -9.43
C LYS A 82 -23.13 0.15 -9.87
N SER A 83 -23.31 -1.15 -9.61
CA SER A 83 -24.56 -1.85 -9.96
C SER A 83 -25.76 -1.33 -9.18
N LEU A 84 -25.60 -0.94 -7.93
CA LEU A 84 -26.65 -0.34 -7.10
C LEU A 84 -27.04 1.07 -7.56
N MET A 85 -26.14 1.76 -8.26
CA MET A 85 -26.34 3.14 -8.69
C MET A 85 -26.98 3.24 -10.09
N VAL A 86 -27.15 2.10 -10.77
CA VAL A 86 -27.72 1.98 -12.13
C VAL A 86 -29.10 1.30 -12.12
N VAL A 87 -29.69 1.06 -10.94
CA VAL A 87 -31.08 0.59 -10.76
C VAL A 87 -32.01 1.72 -10.35
#